data_AF-A0A846H6C8-F1
#
_entry.id   AF-A0A846H6C8-F1
#
_cell.length_a   1.000
_cell.length_b   1.000
_cell.length_c   1.000
_cell.angle_alpha   90.00
_cell.angle_beta   90.00
_cell.angle_gamma   90.00
#
_symmetry.space_group_name_H-M   'P 1'
#
loop_
_entity.id
_entity.type
_entity.pdbx_description
1 polymer ?
#
loop_
_entity_poly.entity_id
_entity_poly.type
_entity_poly.pdbx_seq_one_letter_code
_entity_poly.pdbx_strand_id
1 'polypeptide(L)'
;MNNLNHDYHRRDEIVFGERINWDEDLGGAERFHNLSLNQLEKLLKEGFANPQEKQNFSPTIEQFYEFGKKCLARGYNPVFIGYAISPDREDYRTSIEGIEVRIETELIESRIDFNLRDKFEKFAESADETEINFSVLYAWWD
;
A
#
# COMPACT_ATOMS: atom_id res chain seq x y z
N MET A 1 19.74 -3.95 11.39
CA MET A 1 18.36 -3.44 11.48
C MET A 1 18.31 -2.17 10.66
N ASN A 2 17.39 -2.07 9.69
CA ASN A 2 17.18 -0.79 9.01
C ASN A 2 16.65 0.19 10.05
N ASN A 3 17.36 1.29 10.27
CA ASN A 3 16.97 2.32 11.22
C ASN A 3 15.84 3.12 10.57
N LEU A 4 14.60 2.89 10.99
CA LEU A 4 13.45 3.62 10.48
C LEU A 4 13.50 5.08 10.96
N ASN A 5 12.92 5.98 10.17
CA ASN A 5 12.75 7.37 10.56
C ASN A 5 11.60 7.49 11.58
N HIS A 6 11.91 8.07 12.74
CA HIS A 6 10.98 8.22 13.87
C HIS A 6 10.28 9.60 13.93
N ASP A 7 10.44 10.47 12.93
CA ASP A 7 9.60 11.66 12.79
C ASP A 7 8.16 11.27 12.38
N TYR A 8 7.43 10.69 13.33
CA TYR A 8 6.11 10.13 13.08
C TYR A 8 5.09 11.20 12.68
N HIS A 9 5.25 12.46 13.12
CA HIS A 9 4.41 13.56 12.64
C HIS A 9 4.55 13.75 11.12
N ARG A 10 5.78 13.68 10.60
CA ARG A 10 6.02 13.74 9.16
C ARG A 10 5.46 12.52 8.44
N ARG A 11 5.62 11.31 9.00
CA ARG A 11 4.98 10.10 8.47
C ARG A 11 3.47 10.28 8.36
N ASP A 12 2.83 10.76 9.43
CA ASP A 12 1.38 10.87 9.51
C ASP A 12 0.85 11.88 8.47
N GLU A 13 1.54 13.02 8.30
CA GLU A 13 1.23 13.99 7.24
C GLU A 13 1.34 13.36 5.83
N ILE A 14 2.26 12.41 5.62
CA ILE A 14 2.38 11.69 4.35
C ILE A 14 1.25 10.67 4.19
N VAL A 15 0.94 9.89 5.23
CA VAL A 15 -0.01 8.76 5.15
C VAL A 15 -1.46 9.24 5.19
N PHE A 16 -1.80 10.05 6.19
CA PHE A 16 -3.16 10.45 6.53
C PHE A 16 -3.49 11.87 6.05
N GLY A 17 -2.48 12.67 5.68
CA GLY A 17 -2.66 14.08 5.30
C GLY A 17 -2.76 15.03 6.50
N GLU A 18 -2.73 14.50 7.71
CA GLU A 18 -2.76 15.22 8.97
C GLU A 18 -1.98 14.45 10.05
N ARG A 19 -1.78 15.08 11.21
CA ARG A 19 -1.10 14.45 12.35
C ARG A 19 -2.11 13.65 13.15
N ILE A 20 -1.73 12.43 13.52
CA ILE A 20 -2.54 11.60 14.40
C ILE A 20 -2.21 11.95 15.85
N ASN A 21 -3.24 12.01 16.69
CA ASN A 21 -3.10 12.09 18.13
C ASN A 21 -2.96 10.68 18.72
N TRP A 22 -1.73 10.17 18.77
CA TRP A 22 -1.45 8.80 19.22
C TRP A 22 -1.79 8.54 20.70
N ASP A 23 -1.92 9.58 21.53
CA ASP A 23 -2.35 9.45 22.93
C ASP A 23 -3.82 9.03 23.07
N GLU A 24 -4.64 9.31 22.05
CA GLU A 24 -6.07 8.95 22.01
C GLU A 24 -6.33 7.66 21.22
N ASP A 25 -5.34 7.16 20.47
CA ASP A 25 -5.42 5.88 19.76
C ASP A 25 -5.17 4.71 20.71
N LEU A 26 -6.27 4.08 21.15
CA LEU A 26 -6.23 2.91 22.03
C LEU A 26 -5.77 1.62 21.32
N GLY A 27 -5.74 1.59 19.98
CA GLY A 27 -5.36 0.42 19.19
C GLY A 27 -3.86 0.29 18.96
N GLY A 28 -3.11 1.39 19.14
CA GLY A 28 -1.67 1.45 18.87
C GLY A 28 -1.32 1.22 17.40
N ALA A 29 -2.28 1.40 16.49
CA ALA A 29 -2.14 1.22 15.06
C ALA A 29 -3.29 1.93 14.34
N GLU A 30 -2.95 2.82 13.41
CA GLU A 30 -3.92 3.53 12.57
C GLU A 30 -3.91 2.97 11.16
N ARG A 31 -5.09 2.60 10.63
CA ARG A 31 -5.25 2.00 9.30
C ARG A 31 -5.44 3.05 8.21
N PHE A 32 -4.95 2.77 7.02
CA PHE A 32 -5.23 3.56 5.81
C PHE A 32 -5.63 2.64 4.66
N HIS A 33 -6.51 3.14 3.80
CA HIS A 33 -7.05 2.39 2.65
C HIS A 33 -6.82 3.08 1.30
N ASN A 34 -6.12 4.22 1.29
CA ASN A 34 -6.00 5.08 0.10
C ASN A 34 -4.62 5.75 0.00
N LEU A 35 -3.56 5.02 0.35
CA LEU A 35 -2.20 5.54 0.20
C LEU A 35 -1.82 5.49 -1.29
N SER A 36 -1.48 6.63 -1.88
CA SER A 36 -1.06 6.72 -3.28
C SER A 36 0.37 6.22 -3.51
N LEU A 37 0.70 5.88 -4.74
CA LEU A 37 2.07 5.53 -5.14
C LEU A 37 3.09 6.63 -4.81
N ASN A 38 2.71 7.90 -4.92
CA ASN A 38 3.59 9.02 -4.58
C ASN A 38 3.82 9.11 -3.07
N GLN A 39 2.81 8.83 -2.25
CA GLN A 39 2.99 8.77 -0.79
C GLN A 39 3.87 7.58 -0.40
N LEU A 40 3.66 6.41 -1.00
CA LEU A 40 4.52 5.24 -0.77
C LEU A 40 5.99 5.52 -1.17
N GLU A 41 6.22 6.17 -2.31
CA GLU A 41 7.57 6.58 -2.72
C GLU A 41 8.22 7.52 -1.68
N LYS A 42 7.47 8.48 -1.14
CA LYS A 42 7.96 9.38 -0.09
C LYS A 42 8.31 8.62 1.19
N LEU A 43 7.47 7.67 1.63
CA LEU A 43 7.74 6.85 2.81
C LEU A 43 9.04 6.05 2.65
N LEU A 44 9.28 5.48 1.47
CA LEU A 44 10.51 4.75 1.16
C LEU A 44 11.74 5.67 1.13
N LYS A 45 11.63 6.83 0.46
CA LYS A 45 12.72 7.80 0.35
C LYS A 45 13.10 8.45 1.68
N GLU A 46 12.10 8.78 2.50
CA GLU A 46 12.30 9.44 3.80
C GLU A 46 12.55 8.43 4.94
N GLY A 47 12.55 7.12 4.65
CA GLY A 47 12.90 6.06 5.60
C GLY A 47 11.81 5.67 6.59
N PHE A 48 10.56 6.04 6.34
CA PHE A 48 9.39 5.69 7.17
C PHE A 48 8.83 4.29 6.89
N ALA A 49 9.18 3.71 5.74
CA ALA A 49 8.85 2.34 5.38
C ALA A 49 10.12 1.58 5.01
N ASN A 50 10.24 0.34 5.48
CA ASN A 50 11.35 -0.53 5.13
C ASN A 50 10.98 -1.32 3.86
N PRO A 51 11.73 -1.20 2.75
CA PRO A 51 11.38 -1.87 1.48
C PRO A 51 11.29 -3.40 1.57
N GLN A 52 12.00 -4.01 2.53
CA GLN A 52 12.01 -5.46 2.75
C GLN A 52 10.99 -5.92 3.81
N GLU A 53 10.24 -4.98 4.40
CA GLU A 53 9.14 -5.31 5.30
C GLU A 53 8.01 -5.98 4.50
N LYS A 54 7.34 -6.91 5.16
CA LYS A 54 6.11 -7.53 4.70
C LYS A 54 5.30 -7.99 5.90
N GLN A 55 3.99 -7.89 5.82
CA GLN A 55 3.06 -8.47 6.76
C GLN A 55 2.77 -9.92 6.35
N ASN A 56 3.12 -10.91 7.20
CA ASN A 56 2.85 -12.33 6.96
C ASN A 56 3.29 -12.83 5.56
N PHE A 57 2.32 -13.26 4.75
CA PHE A 57 2.53 -13.79 3.39
C PHE A 57 2.36 -12.74 2.28
N SER A 58 2.22 -11.47 2.64
CA SER A 58 2.18 -10.37 1.67
C SER A 58 3.50 -10.23 0.91
N PRO A 59 3.44 -9.63 -0.29
CA PRO A 59 4.63 -9.10 -0.96
C PRO A 59 5.36 -8.08 -0.08
N THR A 60 6.64 -7.87 -0.34
CA THR A 60 7.37 -6.78 0.33
C THR A 60 6.86 -5.41 -0.10
N ILE A 61 7.08 -4.39 0.73
CA ILE A 61 6.75 -3.01 0.38
C ILE A 61 7.38 -2.60 -0.96
N GLU A 62 8.62 -3.03 -1.24
CA GLU A 62 9.28 -2.81 -2.53
C GLU A 62 8.53 -3.50 -3.70
N GLN A 63 8.01 -4.71 -3.50
CA GLN A 63 7.23 -5.41 -4.52
C GLN A 63 5.89 -4.70 -4.79
N PHE A 64 5.20 -4.22 -3.76
CA PHE A 64 4.01 -3.35 -3.91
C PHE A 64 4.35 -2.08 -4.71
N TYR A 65 5.43 -1.40 -4.35
CA TYR A 65 5.87 -0.18 -5.02
C TYR A 65 6.18 -0.42 -6.51
N GLU A 66 6.96 -1.47 -6.83
CA GLU A 66 7.30 -1.81 -8.21
C GLU A 66 6.09 -2.30 -9.02
N PHE A 67 5.14 -2.99 -8.40
CA PHE A 67 3.87 -3.33 -9.05
C PHE A 67 3.05 -2.07 -9.34
N GLY A 68 2.93 -1.16 -8.36
CA GLY A 68 2.22 0.10 -8.54
C GLY A 68 2.81 0.98 -9.65
N LYS A 69 4.15 1.05 -9.76
CA LYS A 69 4.81 1.73 -10.90
C LYS A 69 4.42 1.12 -12.24
N LYS A 70 4.29 -0.21 -12.33
CA LYS A 70 3.86 -0.90 -13.56
C LYS A 70 2.41 -0.61 -13.89
N CYS A 71 1.54 -0.42 -12.89
CA CYS A 71 0.16 0.04 -13.06
C CYS A 71 0.14 1.48 -13.58
N LEU A 72 0.88 2.39 -12.94
CA LEU A 72 0.95 3.80 -13.36
C LEU A 72 1.49 3.96 -14.78
N ALA A 73 2.52 3.21 -15.15
CA ALA A 73 3.07 3.21 -16.51
C ALA A 73 2.07 2.74 -17.58
N ARG A 74 0.97 2.10 -17.18
CA ARG A 74 -0.14 1.66 -18.05
C ARG A 74 -1.35 2.59 -17.99
N GLY A 75 -1.29 3.66 -17.21
CA GLY A 75 -2.39 4.63 -17.05
C GLY A 75 -3.38 4.30 -15.93
N TYR A 76 -3.07 3.32 -15.07
CA TYR A 76 -3.89 3.02 -13.89
C TYR A 76 -3.36 3.75 -12.65
N ASN A 77 -4.25 4.11 -11.73
CA ASN A 77 -3.86 4.74 -10.47
C ASN A 77 -4.07 3.77 -9.29
N PRO A 78 -3.04 3.00 -8.90
CA PRO A 78 -3.13 2.08 -7.78
C PRO A 78 -3.15 2.84 -6.44
N VAL A 79 -3.87 2.30 -5.47
CA VAL A 79 -3.85 2.74 -4.07
C VAL A 79 -3.52 1.57 -3.17
N PHE A 80 -2.89 1.85 -2.04
CA PHE A 80 -2.39 0.86 -1.11
C PHE A 80 -3.16 0.91 0.21
N ILE A 81 -3.36 -0.27 0.78
CA ILE A 81 -3.98 -0.49 2.09
C ILE A 81 -2.90 -0.93 3.07
N GLY A 82 -2.99 -0.49 4.31
CA GLY A 82 -1.99 -0.75 5.33
C GLY A 82 -2.32 -0.10 6.66
N TYR A 83 -1.31 -0.03 7.51
CA TYR A 83 -1.39 0.63 8.80
C TYR A 83 -0.04 1.23 9.21
N ALA A 84 -0.11 2.21 10.10
CA ALA A 84 1.03 2.78 10.79
C ALA A 84 0.93 2.44 12.29
N ILE A 85 2.01 1.95 12.87
CA ILE A 85 2.08 1.63 14.30
C ILE A 85 2.40 2.89 15.11
N SER A 86 1.79 3.02 16.29
CA SER A 86 2.05 4.12 17.22
C SER A 86 3.56 4.31 17.48
N PRO A 87 4.05 5.57 17.60
CA PRO A 87 5.43 5.85 17.95
C PRO A 87 5.86 5.30 19.32
N ASP A 88 4.91 5.01 20.22
CA ASP A 88 5.20 4.50 21.57
C ASP A 88 5.40 2.99 21.63
N ARG A 89 5.10 2.27 20.54
CA ARG A 89 5.29 0.82 20.47
C ARG A 89 6.70 0.46 20.00
N GLU A 90 7.23 -0.61 20.58
CA GLU A 90 8.57 -1.13 20.23
C GLU A 90 8.66 -1.59 18.77
N ASP A 91 7.55 -2.02 18.17
CA ASP A 91 7.45 -2.47 16.79
C ASP A 91 7.01 -1.36 15.82
N TYR A 92 7.39 -0.10 16.09
CA TYR A 92 7.17 1.04 15.20
C TYR A 92 7.50 0.71 13.74
N ARG A 93 6.47 0.75 12.88
CA ARG A 93 6.57 0.48 11.45
C ARG A 93 5.39 1.06 10.69
N THR A 94 5.58 1.22 9.40
CA THR A 94 4.49 1.38 8.42
C THR A 94 4.47 0.11 7.59
N SER A 95 3.32 -0.55 7.49
CA SER A 95 3.16 -1.77 6.71
C SER A 95 2.16 -1.56 5.58
N ILE A 96 2.37 -2.29 4.49
CA ILE A 96 1.45 -2.36 3.34
C ILE A 96 0.95 -3.80 3.27
N GLU A 97 -0.36 -3.95 3.31
CA GLU A 97 -1.03 -5.26 3.38
C GLU A 97 -2.10 -5.41 2.29
N GLY A 98 -2.28 -4.43 1.42
CA GLY A 98 -3.19 -4.54 0.31
C GLY A 98 -2.95 -3.54 -0.81
N ILE A 99 -3.55 -3.83 -1.96
CA ILE A 99 -3.51 -2.98 -3.14
C ILE A 99 -4.85 -3.03 -3.86
N GLU A 100 -5.29 -1.87 -4.33
CA GLU A 100 -6.48 -1.73 -5.17
C GLU A 100 -6.11 -0.97 -6.45
N VAL A 101 -6.58 -1.48 -7.59
CA VAL A 101 -6.49 -0.82 -8.89
C VAL A 101 -7.91 -0.69 -9.45
N ARG A 102 -8.43 0.54 -9.47
CA ARG A 102 -9.71 0.84 -10.13
C ARG A 102 -9.50 1.00 -11.63
N ILE A 103 -10.34 0.31 -12.39
CA ILE A 103 -10.37 0.38 -13.85
C ILE A 103 -11.55 1.26 -14.22
N GLU A 104 -11.28 2.49 -14.66
CA GLU A 104 -12.31 3.42 -15.10
C GLU A 104 -13.02 2.88 -16.36
N THR A 105 -14.35 3.01 -16.38
CA THR A 105 -15.21 2.42 -17.42
C THR A 105 -14.91 2.93 -18.82
N GLU A 106 -14.40 4.14 -18.96
CA GLU A 106 -13.99 4.73 -20.26
C GLU A 106 -12.75 4.04 -20.87
N LEU A 107 -11.95 3.33 -20.05
CA LEU A 107 -10.81 2.53 -20.51
C LEU A 107 -11.24 1.11 -20.96
N ILE A 108 -12.43 0.65 -20.56
CA ILE A 108 -12.93 -0.71 -20.80
C ILE A 108 -13.21 -0.95 -22.29
N GLU A 109 -13.69 0.04 -23.03
CA GLU A 109 -14.04 -0.13 -24.45
C GLU A 109 -12.82 -0.26 -25.37
N SER A 110 -11.62 0.11 -24.91
CA SER A 110 -10.42 0.08 -25.77
C SER A 110 -9.33 -0.87 -25.32
N ARG A 111 -9.19 -1.23 -24.03
CA ARG A 111 -8.12 -2.12 -23.54
C ARG A 111 -8.49 -2.79 -22.21
N ILE A 112 -9.14 -3.96 -22.28
CA ILE A 112 -8.93 -4.95 -21.20
C ILE A 112 -7.47 -5.40 -21.35
N ASP A 113 -6.57 -4.84 -20.54
CA ASP A 113 -5.19 -5.30 -20.45
C ASP A 113 -5.18 -6.64 -19.71
N PHE A 114 -5.54 -7.72 -20.43
CA PHE A 114 -5.49 -9.09 -19.91
C PHE A 114 -4.12 -9.40 -19.29
N ASN A 115 -3.06 -8.76 -19.79
CA ASN A 115 -1.72 -8.88 -19.24
C ASN A 115 -1.61 -8.29 -17.82
N LEU A 116 -2.30 -7.19 -17.52
CA LEU A 116 -2.34 -6.62 -16.18
C LEU A 116 -3.10 -7.54 -15.22
N ARG A 117 -4.25 -8.07 -15.65
CA ARG A 117 -5.03 -9.01 -14.85
C ARG A 117 -4.22 -10.26 -14.49
N ASP A 118 -3.61 -10.93 -15.47
CA ASP A 118 -2.80 -12.13 -15.22
C ASP A 118 -1.62 -11.84 -14.27
N LYS A 119 -1.00 -10.66 -14.42
CA LYS A 119 0.06 -10.20 -13.52
C LYS A 119 -0.44 -9.92 -12.12
N PHE A 120 -1.65 -9.37 -11.99
CA PHE A 120 -2.28 -9.10 -10.71
C PHE A 120 -2.65 -10.40 -10.01
N GLU A 121 -3.29 -11.35 -10.71
CA GLU A 121 -3.62 -12.68 -10.19
C GLU A 121 -2.37 -13.40 -9.66
N LYS A 122 -1.25 -13.31 -10.39
CA LYS A 122 0.04 -13.85 -9.92
C LYS A 122 0.62 -13.08 -8.73
N PHE A 123 0.49 -11.76 -8.70
CA PHE A 123 0.95 -10.94 -7.57
C PHE A 123 0.14 -11.24 -6.29
N ALA A 124 -1.15 -11.49 -6.45
CA ALA A 124 -2.13 -11.76 -5.40
C ALA A 124 -2.26 -13.25 -5.05
N GLU A 125 -1.36 -14.13 -5.54
CA GLU A 125 -1.51 -15.58 -5.40
C GLU A 125 -1.57 -16.07 -3.94
N SER A 126 -0.98 -15.31 -3.01
CA SER A 126 -0.96 -15.59 -1.58
C SER A 126 -1.95 -14.75 -0.76
N ALA A 127 -2.81 -13.96 -1.41
CA ALA A 127 -3.74 -13.05 -0.72
C ALA A 127 -4.85 -13.81 0.00
N ASP A 128 -5.24 -13.31 1.16
CA ASP A 128 -6.35 -13.85 1.96
C ASP A 128 -7.70 -13.44 1.37
N GLU A 129 -7.76 -12.23 0.78
CA GLU A 129 -8.94 -11.70 0.10
C GLU A 129 -8.56 -11.14 -1.26
N THR A 130 -9.36 -11.44 -2.29
CA THR A 130 -9.21 -10.88 -3.63
C THR A 130 -10.55 -10.51 -4.25
N GLU A 131 -10.59 -9.41 -4.99
CA GLU A 131 -11.68 -9.08 -5.90
C GLU A 131 -11.09 -8.74 -7.28
N ILE A 132 -11.26 -9.64 -8.23
CA ILE A 132 -10.66 -9.54 -9.57
C ILE A 132 -11.77 -9.58 -10.61
N ASN A 133 -12.19 -8.40 -11.07
CA ASN A 133 -13.21 -8.24 -12.10
C ASN A 133 -12.85 -7.12 -13.09
N PHE A 134 -13.80 -6.71 -13.94
CA PHE A 134 -13.54 -5.72 -14.99
C PHE A 134 -13.39 -4.28 -14.50
N SER A 135 -13.82 -3.98 -13.28
CA SER A 135 -13.80 -2.64 -12.69
C SER A 135 -12.78 -2.50 -11.56
N VAL A 136 -12.39 -3.60 -10.92
CA VAL A 136 -11.46 -3.56 -9.80
C VAL A 136 -10.55 -4.79 -9.80
N LEU A 137 -9.28 -4.53 -9.45
CA LEU A 137 -8.31 -5.53 -9.05
C LEU A 137 -7.91 -5.20 -7.61
N TYR A 138 -8.36 -6.01 -6.67
CA TYR A 138 -8.12 -5.85 -5.24
C TYR A 138 -7.50 -7.11 -4.67
N ALA A 139 -6.53 -6.94 -3.78
CA ALA A 139 -5.94 -7.99 -2.99
C ALA A 139 -5.54 -7.47 -1.61
N TRP A 140 -5.80 -8.27 -0.59
CA TRP A 140 -5.47 -7.97 0.80
C TRP A 140 -4.93 -9.22 1.51
N TRP A 141 -3.99 -8.99 2.42
CA TRP A 141 -3.33 -10.00 3.24
C TRP A 141 -3.49 -9.61 4.72
N ASP A 142 -3.82 -10.58 5.58
CA ASP A 142 -3.86 -10.41 7.05
C ASP A 142 -2.47 -10.59 7.67
#